data_AF-A0AAQ3SJ99-F1
#
_entry.id   AF-A0AAQ3SJ99-F1
#
_cell.length_a   1.000
_cell.length_b   1.000
_cell.length_c   1.000
_cell.angle_alpha   90.00
_cell.angle_beta   90.00
_cell.angle_gamma   90.00
#
_symmetry.space_group_name_H-M   'P 1'
#
loop_
_entity.id
_entity.type
_entity.pdbx_description
1 polymer ?
#
loop_
_entity_poly.entity_id
_entity_poly.type
_entity_poly.pdbx_seq_one_letter_code
_entity_poly.pdbx_strand_id
1 'polypeptide(L)'
;MITQDEVDLLKDLPILHTLCLCFKEFHYNELRFKGISAFRQLQVLEITCNVRLKPITFEPSVMGRLKVLKIHCSNNVSSLKCSGLKELPKLKEVSLSGSYGDKIKNDLKSLLDELPNEMKPVLKLD
;
A
#
# COMPACT_ATOMS: atom_id res chain seq x y z
N MET A 1 -5.20 5.44 -17.58
CA MET A 1 -4.74 6.25 -16.44
C MET A 1 -5.79 6.10 -15.38
N ILE A 2 -5.42 5.74 -14.14
CA ILE A 2 -6.37 5.65 -13.02
C ILE A 2 -6.21 6.92 -12.17
N THR A 3 -7.31 7.42 -11.64
CA THR A 3 -7.40 8.59 -10.77
C THR A 3 -7.71 8.19 -9.33
N GLN A 4 -7.46 9.11 -8.39
CA GLN A 4 -7.84 8.92 -7.00
C GLN A 4 -9.36 8.74 -6.84
N ASP A 5 -10.16 9.49 -7.59
CA ASP A 5 -11.62 9.44 -7.49
C ASP A 5 -12.15 8.06 -7.88
N GLU A 6 -11.60 7.43 -8.92
CA GLU A 6 -11.97 6.06 -9.33
C GLU A 6 -11.64 5.02 -8.25
N VAL A 7 -10.53 5.19 -7.53
CA VAL A 7 -10.21 4.33 -6.38
C VAL A 7 -11.18 4.58 -5.22
N ASP A 8 -11.53 5.85 -4.98
CA ASP A 8 -12.44 6.26 -3.90
C ASP A 8 -13.87 5.71 -4.12
N LEU A 9 -14.30 5.42 -5.36
CA LEU A 9 -15.58 4.75 -5.65
C LEU A 9 -15.66 3.34 -5.05
N LEU A 10 -14.52 2.70 -4.79
CA LEU A 10 -14.45 1.32 -4.29
C LEU A 10 -14.50 1.24 -2.76
N LYS A 11 -14.38 2.37 -2.06
CA LYS A 11 -14.16 2.42 -0.60
C LYS A 11 -15.32 1.85 0.22
N ASP A 12 -16.55 1.96 -0.31
CA ASP A 12 -17.79 1.59 0.40
C ASP A 12 -18.33 0.22 -0.03
N LEU A 13 -17.60 -0.52 -0.88
CA LEU A 13 -18.03 -1.83 -1.36
C LEU A 13 -18.11 -2.83 -0.17
N PRO A 14 -19.31 -3.38 0.12
CA PRO A 14 -19.55 -4.09 1.38
C PRO A 14 -18.89 -5.47 1.47
N ILE A 15 -18.41 -6.01 0.35
CA ILE A 15 -17.83 -7.36 0.25
C ILE A 15 -16.44 -7.35 -0.42
N LEU A 16 -15.81 -6.18 -0.55
CA LEU A 16 -14.47 -6.07 -1.15
C LEU A 16 -13.40 -6.56 -0.17
N HIS A 17 -12.98 -7.82 -0.34
CA HIS A 17 -11.95 -8.46 0.49
C HIS A 17 -10.54 -8.32 -0.11
N THR A 18 -10.46 -8.22 -1.43
CA THR A 18 -9.20 -8.12 -2.17
C THR A 18 -9.32 -7.01 -3.20
N LEU A 19 -8.33 -6.13 -3.24
CA LEU A 19 -8.22 -5.05 -4.22
C LEU A 19 -6.84 -5.13 -4.86
N CYS A 20 -6.82 -5.22 -6.18
CA CYS A 20 -5.60 -5.20 -6.98
C CYS A 20 -5.61 -3.95 -7.85
N LEU A 21 -4.66 -3.05 -7.60
CA LEU A 21 -4.50 -1.80 -8.33
C LEU A 21 -3.30 -1.93 -9.28
N CYS A 22 -3.60 -2.29 -10.52
CA CYS A 22 -2.64 -2.41 -11.60
C CYS A 22 -2.82 -1.26 -12.59
N PHE A 23 -1.88 -0.33 -12.61
CA PHE A 23 -1.95 0.81 -13.53
C PHE A 23 -0.59 1.10 -14.17
N LYS A 24 -0.63 1.41 -15.48
CA LYS A 24 0.54 1.92 -16.21
C LYS A 24 0.90 3.35 -15.79
N GLU A 25 -0.10 4.14 -15.43
CA GLU A 25 0.04 5.53 -14.99
C GLU A 25 -1.06 5.85 -13.97
N PHE A 26 -0.68 6.53 -12.87
CA PHE A 26 -1.58 7.05 -11.86
C PHE A 26 -1.60 8.57 -11.94
N HIS A 27 -2.79 9.16 -12.02
CA HIS A 27 -2.92 10.62 -12.12
C HIS A 27 -2.37 11.29 -10.85
N TYR A 28 -1.63 12.39 -11.00
CA TYR A 28 -0.86 13.06 -9.93
C TYR A 28 0.19 12.21 -9.21
N ASN A 29 0.44 10.97 -9.65
CA ASN A 29 1.54 10.13 -9.15
C ASN A 29 1.49 9.84 -7.64
N GLU A 30 0.35 10.03 -7.00
CA GLU A 30 0.16 9.82 -5.57
C GLU A 30 -1.14 9.08 -5.29
N LEU A 31 -1.03 7.98 -4.54
CA LEU A 31 -2.16 7.18 -4.12
C LEU A 31 -2.41 7.38 -2.62
N ARG A 32 -3.58 7.91 -2.28
CA ARG A 32 -3.99 8.12 -0.89
C ARG A 32 -5.21 7.29 -0.55
N PHE A 33 -5.16 6.59 0.57
CA PHE A 33 -6.34 5.96 1.15
C PHE A 33 -6.82 6.84 2.30
N LYS A 34 -8.01 7.43 2.14
CA LYS A 34 -8.63 8.38 3.08
C LYS A 34 -10.09 8.03 3.35
N GLY A 35 -10.62 8.58 4.45
CA GLY A 35 -12.02 8.44 4.84
C GLY A 35 -12.24 7.42 5.95
N ILE A 36 -13.08 7.80 6.93
CA ILE A 36 -13.36 6.99 8.10
C ILE A 36 -14.01 5.67 7.67
N SER A 37 -13.42 4.55 8.10
CA SER A 37 -13.90 3.20 7.76
C SER A 37 -13.90 2.88 6.25
N ALA A 38 -13.17 3.65 5.43
CA ALA A 38 -12.96 3.33 4.02
C ALA A 38 -12.34 1.93 3.87
N PHE A 39 -12.80 1.17 2.88
CA PHE A 39 -12.34 -0.18 2.59
C PHE A 39 -12.49 -1.14 3.78
N ARG A 40 -13.60 -1.02 4.53
CA ARG A 40 -13.82 -1.69 5.83
C ARG A 40 -13.60 -3.21 5.80
N GLN A 41 -13.91 -3.88 4.70
CA GLN A 41 -13.76 -5.34 4.57
C GLN A 41 -12.46 -5.79 3.91
N LEU A 42 -11.64 -4.85 3.43
CA LEU A 42 -10.44 -5.17 2.68
C LEU A 42 -9.43 -5.89 3.56
N GLN A 43 -8.96 -7.04 3.09
CA GLN A 43 -7.97 -7.89 3.78
C GLN A 43 -6.66 -7.97 3.00
N VAL A 44 -6.72 -7.87 1.68
CA VAL A 44 -5.55 -7.92 0.79
C VAL A 44 -5.58 -6.73 -0.15
N LEU A 45 -4.50 -5.96 -0.16
CA LEU A 45 -4.28 -4.87 -1.09
C LEU A 45 -3.02 -5.17 -1.90
N GLU A 46 -3.15 -5.16 -3.22
CA GLU A 46 -2.04 -5.29 -4.14
C GLU A 46 -1.91 -4.03 -4.98
N ILE A 47 -0.70 -3.49 -5.07
CA ILE A 47 -0.39 -2.26 -5.80
C ILE A 47 0.78 -2.53 -6.72
N THR A 48 0.57 -2.32 -8.02
CA THR A 48 1.66 -2.27 -8.98
C THR A 48 2.20 -0.84 -9.08
N CYS A 49 3.40 -0.64 -8.56
CA CYS A 49 4.16 0.59 -8.67
C CYS A 49 4.94 0.63 -9.98
N ASN A 50 5.14 1.83 -10.52
CA ASN A 50 6.05 2.10 -11.63
C ASN A 50 6.86 3.37 -11.32
N VAL A 51 7.77 3.74 -12.20
CA VAL A 51 8.68 4.91 -12.03
C VAL A 51 7.97 6.24 -11.73
N ARG A 52 6.67 6.36 -12.02
CA ARG A 52 5.92 7.58 -11.80
C ARG A 52 5.22 7.63 -10.46
N LEU A 53 4.79 6.51 -9.88
CA LEU A 53 4.10 6.50 -8.58
C LEU A 53 5.09 6.82 -7.46
N LYS A 54 4.83 7.90 -6.71
CA LYS A 54 5.75 8.44 -5.71
C LYS A 54 5.30 8.13 -4.27
N PRO A 55 4.24 8.75 -3.68
CA PRO A 55 3.75 8.32 -2.36
C PRO A 55 2.57 7.33 -2.45
N ILE A 56 2.60 6.34 -1.57
CA ILE A 56 1.44 5.60 -1.10
C ILE A 56 1.20 6.01 0.35
N THR A 57 0.01 6.54 0.64
CA THR A 57 -0.33 7.09 1.96
C THR A 57 -1.58 6.42 2.50
N PHE A 58 -1.48 5.90 3.72
CA PHE A 58 -2.62 5.39 4.49
C PHE A 58 -2.99 6.40 5.58
N GLU A 59 -4.14 7.05 5.47
CA GLU A 59 -4.62 7.96 6.51
C GLU A 59 -5.22 7.19 7.71
N PRO A 60 -5.37 7.82 8.88
CA PRO A 60 -5.99 7.18 10.04
C PRO A 60 -7.38 6.61 9.74
N SER A 61 -7.71 5.49 10.40
CA SER A 61 -9.03 4.84 10.34
C SER A 61 -9.45 4.27 8.98
N VAL A 62 -8.51 4.07 8.05
CA VAL A 62 -8.75 3.32 6.81
C VAL A 62 -8.43 1.84 6.98
N MET A 63 -9.07 0.97 6.20
CA MET A 63 -8.63 -0.41 6.01
C MET A 63 -8.40 -1.20 7.31
N GLY A 64 -9.26 -1.03 8.32
CA GLY A 64 -9.08 -1.64 9.65
C GLY A 64 -9.07 -3.18 9.70
N ARG A 65 -9.24 -3.86 8.55
CA ARG A 65 -9.14 -5.31 8.38
C ARG A 65 -7.99 -5.76 7.47
N LEU A 66 -7.19 -4.84 6.94
CA LEU A 66 -6.11 -5.17 6.02
C LEU A 66 -5.05 -5.99 6.73
N LYS A 67 -4.73 -7.15 6.16
CA LYS A 67 -3.77 -8.11 6.68
C LYS A 67 -2.51 -8.18 5.82
N VAL A 68 -2.66 -8.02 4.50
CA VAL A 68 -1.60 -8.19 3.52
C VAL A 68 -1.55 -6.99 2.60
N LEU A 69 -0.39 -6.36 2.53
CA LEU A 69 -0.05 -5.34 1.54
C LEU A 69 1.01 -5.91 0.60
N LYS A 70 0.69 -5.98 -0.70
CA LYS A 70 1.62 -6.41 -1.74
C LYS A 70 2.00 -5.24 -2.61
N ILE A 71 3.29 -4.98 -2.72
CA ILE A 71 3.85 -3.93 -3.56
C ILE A 71 4.67 -4.60 -4.65
N HIS A 72 4.23 -4.46 -5.89
CA HIS A 72 4.96 -4.94 -7.06
C HIS A 72 5.59 -3.76 -7.79
N CYS A 73 6.92 -3.66 -7.79
CA CYS A 73 7.64 -2.62 -8.49
C CYS A 73 7.96 -3.05 -9.93
N SER A 74 7.32 -2.38 -10.90
CA SER A 74 7.58 -2.55 -12.33
C SER A 74 8.56 -1.51 -12.87
N ASN A 75 9.46 -1.91 -13.78
CA ASN A 75 10.36 -1.02 -14.54
C ASN A 75 11.39 -0.22 -13.72
N ASN A 76 12.26 -0.88 -12.92
CA ASN A 76 13.38 -0.23 -12.22
C ASN A 76 12.96 0.99 -11.36
N VAL A 77 12.01 0.79 -10.45
CA VAL A 77 11.54 1.87 -9.55
C VAL A 77 12.68 2.27 -8.62
N SER A 78 13.13 3.52 -8.70
CA SER A 78 14.26 4.05 -7.91
C SER A 78 13.81 4.73 -6.60
N SER A 79 12.55 5.16 -6.52
CA SER A 79 11.97 5.76 -5.33
C SER A 79 10.50 5.40 -5.18
N LEU A 80 10.13 4.93 -3.99
CA LEU A 80 8.75 4.75 -3.57
C LEU A 80 8.68 5.14 -2.08
N LYS A 81 7.75 6.02 -1.72
CA LYS A 81 7.51 6.37 -0.33
C LYS A 81 6.22 5.73 0.13
N CYS A 82 6.29 4.96 1.21
CA CYS A 82 5.11 4.42 1.88
C CYS A 82 4.97 5.14 3.23
N SER A 83 3.77 5.57 3.59
CA SER A 83 3.52 6.22 4.88
C SER A 83 2.18 5.80 5.47
N GLY A 84 2.06 5.89 6.80
CA GLY A 84 0.82 5.54 7.50
C GLY A 84 0.61 4.06 7.78
N LEU A 85 1.63 3.20 7.65
CA LEU A 85 1.51 1.77 7.97
C LEU A 85 1.09 1.50 9.42
N LYS A 86 1.46 2.39 10.35
CA LYS A 86 1.03 2.35 11.76
C LYS A 86 -0.49 2.49 11.95
N GLU A 87 -1.19 3.07 10.96
CA GLU A 87 -2.65 3.26 10.99
C GLU A 87 -3.41 2.00 10.58
N LEU A 88 -2.70 0.91 10.23
CA LEU A 88 -3.26 -0.35 9.76
C LEU A 88 -3.17 -1.43 10.86
N PRO A 89 -4.13 -1.48 11.81
CA PRO A 89 -3.96 -2.21 13.07
C PRO A 89 -3.92 -3.74 12.93
N LYS A 90 -4.26 -4.27 11.76
CA LYS A 90 -4.29 -5.72 11.48
C LYS A 90 -3.28 -6.15 10.44
N LEU A 91 -2.39 -5.25 10.01
CA LEU A 91 -1.38 -5.55 9.00
C LEU A 91 -0.40 -6.58 9.56
N LYS A 92 -0.24 -7.70 8.85
CA LYS A 92 0.62 -8.82 9.25
C LYS A 92 1.74 -9.06 8.26
N GLU A 93 1.54 -8.68 7.01
CA GLU A 93 2.48 -8.93 5.92
C GLU A 93 2.57 -7.71 5.01
N VAL A 94 3.81 -7.35 4.71
CA VAL A 94 4.13 -6.47 3.58
C VAL A 94 5.05 -7.25 2.65
N SER A 95 4.67 -7.42 1.39
CA SER A 95 5.54 -8.00 0.38
C SER A 95 6.02 -6.94 -0.61
N LEU A 96 7.30 -7.03 -0.98
CA LEU A 96 7.91 -6.20 -2.00
C LEU A 96 8.50 -7.12 -3.07
N SER A 97 8.05 -6.94 -4.31
CA SER A 97 8.45 -7.80 -5.43
C SER A 97 8.82 -7.00 -6.68
N GLY A 98 9.51 -7.65 -7.61
CA GLY A 98 9.83 -7.08 -8.93
C GLY A 98 11.16 -6.34 -8.95
N SER A 99 11.21 -5.23 -9.69
CA SER A 99 12.43 -4.47 -9.97
C SER A 99 12.42 -3.13 -9.24
N TYR A 100 13.18 -3.05 -8.14
CA TYR A 100 13.27 -1.90 -7.25
C TYR A 100 14.72 -1.68 -6.78
N GLY A 101 15.06 -0.43 -6.46
CA GLY A 101 16.36 -0.10 -5.87
C GLY A 101 16.43 -0.45 -4.37
N ASP A 102 17.63 -0.76 -3.87
CA ASP A 102 17.89 -1.11 -2.45
C ASP A 102 17.35 -0.08 -1.45
N LYS A 103 17.32 1.19 -1.86
CA LYS A 103 16.76 2.27 -1.05
C LYS A 103 15.30 2.00 -0.67
N ILE A 104 14.47 1.50 -1.59
CA ILE A 104 13.06 1.21 -1.32
C ILE A 104 12.92 0.12 -0.26
N LYS A 105 13.71 -0.94 -0.39
CA LYS A 105 13.77 -2.03 0.59
C LYS A 105 14.19 -1.53 1.96
N ASN A 106 15.24 -0.71 2.03
CA ASN A 106 15.76 -0.18 3.29
C ASN A 106 14.79 0.81 3.94
N ASP A 107 14.19 1.72 3.17
CA ASP A 107 13.19 2.67 3.65
C ASP A 107 11.97 1.93 4.21
N LEU A 108 11.46 0.92 3.49
CA LEU A 108 10.34 0.10 3.95
C LEU A 108 10.70 -0.69 5.21
N LYS A 109 11.90 -1.28 5.27
CA LYS A 109 12.35 -2.02 6.46
C LYS A 109 12.41 -1.11 7.68
N SER A 110 13.00 0.08 7.55
CA SER A 110 13.06 1.07 8.64
C SER A 110 11.66 1.46 9.13
N LEU A 111 10.70 1.69 8.22
CA LEU A 111 9.31 1.99 8.59
C LEU A 111 8.65 0.86 9.38
N LEU A 112 8.96 -0.40 9.06
CA LEU A 112 8.44 -1.56 9.79
C LEU A 112 9.16 -1.77 11.12
N ASP A 113 10.44 -1.42 11.21
CA ASP A 113 11.24 -1.50 12.44
C ASP A 113 10.81 -0.46 13.49
N GLU A 114 10.20 0.65 13.07
CA GLU A 114 9.60 1.67 13.95
C GLU A 114 8.24 1.25 14.56
N LEU A 115 7.62 0.18 14.05
CA LEU A 115 6.33 -0.28 14.55
C LEU A 115 6.49 -1.07 15.87
N PRO A 116 5.50 -1.01 16.78
CA PRO A 116 5.49 -1.85 17.98
C PRO A 116 5.62 -3.34 17.62
N ASN A 117 6.41 -4.10 18.37
CA ASN A 117 6.68 -5.53 18.08
C ASN A 117 5.40 -6.37 17.92
N GLU A 118 4.34 -6.09 18.68
CA GLU A 118 3.05 -6.79 18.60
C GLU A 118 2.29 -6.54 17.29
N MET A 119 2.58 -5.41 16.64
CA MET A 119 1.96 -4.97 15.38
C MET A 119 2.90 -5.08 14.20
N LYS A 120 4.12 -5.60 14.40
CA LYS A 120 5.18 -5.59 13.40
C LYS A 120 4.87 -6.58 12.27
N PRO A 121 4.62 -6.09 11.04
CA PRO A 121 4.39 -6.96 9.89
C PRO A 121 5.67 -7.70 9.51
N VAL A 122 5.51 -8.91 8.97
CA VAL A 122 6.59 -9.62 8.29
C VAL A 122 6.85 -8.94 6.94
N LEU A 123 8.11 -8.58 6.67
CA LEU A 123 8.54 -8.15 5.35
C LEU A 123 8.95 -9.38 4.51
N LYS A 124 8.26 -9.60 3.39
CA LYS A 124 8.62 -10.60 2.37
C LYS A 124 9.23 -9.91 1.16
N LEU A 125 10.29 -10.51 0.62
CA LEU A 125 11.00 -10.04 -0.55
C LEU A 125 10.95 -11.14 -1.60
N ASP A 126 10.40 -10.83 -2.78
CA ASP A 126 10.27 -11.76 -3.92
C ASP A 126 10.96 -11.20 -5.18
#